data_AF-A0A1Y2JZH6-F1
#
_entry.id   AF-A0A1Y2JZH6-F1
#
_cell.length_a   1.000
_cell.length_b   1.000
_cell.length_c   1.000
_cell.angle_alpha   90.00
_cell.angle_beta   90.00
_cell.angle_gamma   90.00
#
_symmetry.space_group_name_H-M   'P 1'
#
loop_
_entity.id
_entity.type
_entity.pdbx_description
1 polymer ?
#
loop_
_entity_poly.entity_id
_entity_poly.type
_entity_poly.pdbx_seq_one_letter_code
_entity_poly.pdbx_strand_id
1 'polypeptide(L)'
;EQDASGTVLKFRTNVDDWVTCDGDHKLRFAQAEDGGLTPYLHVRSDLWAKVTRAIYYDLVDMVEEQMVDGAAMFGIASGGAFFAMADAEKVRQAM
;
A
#
# COMPACT_ATOMS: atom_id res chain seq x y z
N GLU A 1 -12.06 23.96 -6.67
CA GLU A 1 -12.77 22.73 -6.24
C GLU A 1 -11.77 21.62 -5.95
N GLN A 2 -11.90 20.89 -4.83
CA GLN A 2 -11.22 19.60 -4.67
C GLN A 2 -12.01 18.60 -5.52
N ASP A 3 -11.54 18.40 -6.76
CA ASP A 3 -12.00 17.30 -7.58
C ASP A 3 -11.75 15.99 -6.81
N ALA A 4 -12.75 15.11 -6.79
CA ALA A 4 -12.72 13.82 -6.10
C ALA A 4 -11.81 12.80 -6.82
N SER A 5 -10.71 13.24 -7.43
CA SER A 5 -9.67 12.38 -7.98
C SER A 5 -8.66 12.08 -6.89
N GLY A 6 -8.94 11.05 -6.09
CA GLY A 6 -7.98 10.53 -5.11
C GLY A 6 -6.63 10.19 -5.76
N THR A 7 -5.56 10.16 -4.97
CA THR A 7 -4.21 9.77 -5.42
C THR A 7 -4.27 8.46 -6.19
N VAL A 8 -3.55 8.36 -7.31
CA VAL A 8 -3.41 7.12 -8.09
C VAL A 8 -1.94 6.79 -8.25
N LEU A 9 -1.50 5.75 -7.56
CA LEU A 9 -0.13 5.25 -7.65
C LEU A 9 0.04 4.36 -8.87
N LYS A 10 1.14 4.55 -9.59
CA LYS A 10 1.54 3.72 -10.71
C LYS A 10 2.96 3.21 -10.49
N PHE A 11 3.14 1.92 -10.63
CA PHE A 11 4.42 1.25 -10.43
C PHE A 11 4.97 0.82 -11.79
N ARG A 12 6.26 1.06 -12.01
CA ARG A 12 6.99 0.50 -13.14
C ARG A 12 7.70 -0.77 -12.69
N THR A 13 7.45 -1.87 -13.39
CA THR A 13 8.13 -3.13 -13.13
C THR A 13 9.54 -3.12 -13.74
N ASN A 14 10.37 -4.11 -13.39
CA ASN A 14 11.71 -4.27 -13.95
C ASN A 14 11.73 -4.67 -15.44
N VAL A 15 10.57 -5.06 -16.01
CA VAL A 15 10.37 -5.35 -17.43
C VAL A 15 9.67 -4.21 -18.17
N ASP A 16 9.65 -3.03 -17.57
CA ASP A 16 9.09 -1.79 -18.15
C ASP A 16 7.56 -1.69 -18.22
N ASP A 17 6.84 -2.65 -17.65
CA ASP A 17 5.38 -2.59 -17.57
C ASP A 17 4.94 -1.59 -16.49
N TRP A 18 3.94 -0.78 -16.81
CA TRP A 18 3.25 0.10 -15.86
C TRP A 18 2.00 -0.59 -15.30
N VAL A 19 1.90 -0.63 -13.98
CA VAL A 19 0.76 -1.20 -13.25
C VAL A 19 0.14 -0.09 -12.38
N THR A 20 -1.15 0.18 -12.59
CA THR A 20 -1.91 1.13 -11.74
C THR A 20 -2.33 0.41 -10.48
N CYS A 21 -2.09 0.96 -9.29
CA CYS A 21 -2.53 0.38 -8.03
C CYS A 21 -3.97 0.78 -7.73
N ASP A 22 -4.88 -0.18 -7.81
CA ASP A 22 -6.33 0.00 -7.72
C ASP A 22 -7.02 -1.29 -7.24
N GLY A 23 -8.35 -1.35 -7.37
CA GLY A 23 -9.14 -2.51 -6.93
C GLY A 23 -8.76 -3.84 -7.60
N ASP A 24 -8.21 -3.80 -8.82
CA ASP A 24 -7.78 -4.99 -9.58
C ASP A 24 -6.30 -5.33 -9.28
N HIS A 25 -5.46 -4.31 -9.11
CA HIS A 25 -4.03 -4.43 -8.83
C HIS A 25 -3.70 -3.95 -7.41
N LYS A 26 -4.05 -4.79 -6.46
CA LYS A 26 -4.01 -4.46 -5.03
C LYS A 26 -2.59 -4.34 -4.49
N LEU A 27 -2.41 -3.45 -3.51
CA LEU A 27 -1.23 -3.42 -2.66
C LEU A 27 -1.47 -4.27 -1.39
N ARG A 28 -0.53 -5.16 -1.07
CA ARG A 28 -0.57 -6.01 0.12
C ARG A 28 0.70 -5.83 0.93
N PHE A 29 0.59 -5.82 2.27
CA PHE A 29 1.73 -5.80 3.17
C PHE A 29 1.86 -7.15 3.87
N ALA A 30 3.04 -7.76 3.81
CA ALA A 30 3.36 -9.00 4.51
C ALA A 30 4.47 -8.79 5.52
N GLN A 31 4.43 -9.53 6.63
CA GLN A 31 5.49 -9.49 7.64
C GLN A 31 6.80 -10.04 7.07
N ALA A 32 7.89 -9.30 7.24
CA ALA A 32 9.24 -9.69 6.87
C ALA A 32 9.94 -10.40 8.03
N GLU A 33 10.99 -11.16 7.72
CA GLU A 33 11.79 -11.88 8.73
C GLU A 33 12.49 -10.94 9.72
N ASP A 34 12.81 -9.71 9.31
CA ASP A 34 13.42 -8.69 10.17
C ASP A 34 12.40 -7.98 11.10
N GLY A 35 11.13 -8.38 11.05
CA GLY A 35 10.05 -7.78 11.85
C GLY A 35 9.36 -6.59 11.18
N GLY A 36 9.90 -6.08 10.06
CA GLY A 36 9.25 -5.05 9.25
C GLY A 36 8.11 -5.56 8.35
N LEU A 37 7.61 -4.68 7.48
CA LEU A 37 6.62 -5.02 6.45
C LEU A 37 7.26 -4.95 5.06
N THR A 38 6.94 -5.93 4.22
CA THR A 38 7.27 -5.94 2.80
C THR A 38 6.00 -5.74 1.97
N PRO A 39 5.91 -4.69 1.14
CA PRO A 39 4.78 -4.53 0.23
C PRO A 39 4.92 -5.41 -1.01
N TYR A 40 3.77 -5.82 -1.52
CA TYR A 40 3.62 -6.56 -2.77
C TYR A 40 2.49 -5.94 -3.58
N LEU A 41 2.75 -5.67 -4.86
CA LEU A 41 1.74 -5.21 -5.82
C LEU A 41 1.24 -6.40 -6.64
N HIS A 42 -0.08 -6.58 -6.70
CA HIS A 42 -0.67 -7.55 -7.62
C HIS A 42 -0.52 -7.06 -9.06
N VAL A 43 0.06 -7.89 -9.93
CA VAL A 43 0.29 -7.55 -11.34
C VAL A 43 -0.73 -8.23 -12.25
N ARG A 44 -0.97 -9.53 -12.05
CA ARG A 44 -1.93 -10.34 -12.81
C ARG A 44 -2.06 -11.72 -12.19
N SER A 45 -3.22 -12.37 -12.32
CA SER A 45 -3.44 -13.74 -11.88
C SER A 45 -2.98 -13.97 -10.42
N ASP A 46 -1.93 -14.75 -10.17
CA ASP A 46 -1.32 -14.94 -8.84
C ASP A 46 0.08 -14.31 -8.75
N LEU A 47 0.43 -13.44 -9.69
CA LEU A 47 1.72 -12.74 -9.70
C LEU A 47 1.66 -11.51 -8.79
N TRP A 48 2.40 -11.60 -7.69
CA TRP A 48 2.63 -10.51 -6.75
C TRP A 48 4.08 -10.04 -6.84
N ALA A 49 4.29 -8.80 -7.29
CA ALA A 49 5.60 -8.20 -7.41
C ALA A 49 6.01 -7.58 -6.07
N LYS A 50 7.15 -8.02 -5.52
CA LYS A 50 7.74 -7.41 -4.33
C LYS A 50 8.15 -5.96 -4.63
N VAL A 51 7.69 -5.04 -3.80
CA VAL A 51 8.09 -3.63 -3.87
C VAL A 51 9.50 -3.49 -3.30
N THR A 52 10.34 -2.69 -3.95
CA THR A 52 11.72 -2.46 -3.51
C THR A 52 11.75 -1.66 -2.22
N ARG A 53 12.87 -1.74 -1.48
CA ARG A 53 13.03 -1.00 -0.24
C ARG A 53 12.98 0.52 -0.43
N ALA A 54 13.45 1.04 -1.57
CA ALA A 54 13.37 2.45 -1.88
C ALA A 54 11.90 2.90 -1.99
N ILE A 55 11.12 2.20 -2.81
CA ILE A 55 9.69 2.50 -3.00
C ILE A 55 8.89 2.23 -1.71
N TYR A 56 9.31 1.28 -0.86
CA TYR A 56 8.70 1.12 0.45
C TYR A 56 8.78 2.39 1.30
N TYR A 57 9.93 3.07 1.32
CA TYR A 57 10.05 4.33 2.07
C TYR A 57 9.18 5.43 1.47
N ASP A 58 9.11 5.52 0.14
CA ASP A 58 8.19 6.44 -0.52
C ASP A 58 6.73 6.16 -0.12
N LEU A 59 6.34 4.89 -0.01
CA LEU A 59 5.00 4.50 0.46
C LEU A 59 4.78 4.88 1.93
N VAL A 60 5.77 4.72 2.80
CA VAL A 60 5.67 5.09 4.21
C VAL A 60 5.36 6.60 4.35
N ASP A 61 5.97 7.44 3.53
CA ASP A 61 5.72 8.89 3.53
C ASP A 61 4.30 9.26 3.05
N MET A 62 3.63 8.35 2.35
CA MET A 62 2.25 8.49 1.86
C MET A 62 1.21 7.79 2.76
N VAL A 63 1.64 7.21 3.89
CA VAL A 63 0.72 6.53 4.81
C VAL A 63 -0.30 7.53 5.35
N GLU A 64 -1.56 7.13 5.26
CA GLU A 64 -2.66 7.81 5.90
C GLU A 64 -3.42 6.86 6.82
N GLU A 65 -4.21 7.44 7.72
CA GLU A 65 -5.05 6.72 8.65
C GLU A 65 -6.50 6.77 8.19
N GLN A 66 -7.14 5.61 8.12
CA GLN A 66 -8.56 5.49 7.81
C GLN A 66 -9.26 4.51 8.76
N MET A 67 -10.55 4.72 8.97
CA MET A 67 -11.40 3.77 9.68
C MET A 67 -11.82 2.63 8.73
N VAL A 68 -11.39 1.41 9.03
CA VAL A 68 -11.73 0.19 8.28
C VAL A 68 -12.37 -0.80 9.24
N ASP A 69 -13.59 -1.23 8.95
CA ASP A 69 -14.35 -2.19 9.77
C ASP A 69 -14.39 -1.85 11.28
N GLY A 70 -14.45 -0.55 11.59
CA GLY A 70 -14.51 -0.04 12.97
C GLY A 70 -13.15 0.10 13.68
N ALA A 71 -12.03 -0.20 13.01
CA ALA A 71 -10.68 -0.01 13.53
C ALA A 71 -9.93 1.10 12.78
N ALA A 72 -9.11 1.87 13.48
CA ALA A 72 -8.19 2.83 12.86
C ALA A 72 -7.01 2.07 12.25
N MET A 73 -6.83 2.17 10.94
CA MET A 73 -5.80 1.48 10.18
C MET A 73 -4.89 2.48 9.49
N PHE A 74 -3.58 2.27 9.58
CA PHE A 74 -2.63 2.90 8.67
C PHE A 74 -2.60 2.14 7.35
N GLY A 75 -2.54 2.87 6.24
CA GLY A 75 -2.51 2.28 4.91
C GLY A 75 -2.26 3.29 3.82
N ILE A 76 -2.44 2.84 2.57
CA ILE A 76 -2.20 3.64 1.37
C ILE A 76 -3.52 3.76 0.60
N ALA A 77 -3.95 4.98 0.28
CA ALA A 77 -5.02 5.20 -0.69
C ALA A 77 -4.46 5.31 -2.10
N SER A 78 -5.04 4.53 -3.02
CA SER A 78 -4.72 4.61 -4.44
C SER A 78 -5.90 4.16 -5.29
N GLY A 79 -6.22 4.90 -6.36
CA GLY A 79 -7.18 4.44 -7.38
C GLY A 79 -8.60 4.23 -6.83
N GLY A 80 -8.99 5.02 -5.82
CA GLY A 80 -10.28 4.88 -5.12
C GLY A 80 -10.36 3.69 -4.15
N ALA A 81 -9.26 2.99 -3.90
CA ALA A 81 -9.15 1.91 -2.92
C ALA A 81 -8.20 2.30 -1.77
N PHE A 82 -8.41 1.69 -0.61
CA PHE A 82 -7.53 1.81 0.55
C PHE A 82 -6.90 0.44 0.89
N PHE A 83 -5.58 0.42 1.02
CA PHE A 83 -4.79 -0.78 1.27
C PHE A 83 -4.22 -0.72 2.69
N ALA A 84 -4.88 -1.42 3.62
CA ALA A 84 -4.48 -1.45 5.02
C ALA A 84 -3.11 -2.11 5.20
N MET A 85 -2.23 -1.43 5.93
CA MET A 85 -0.87 -1.84 6.26
C MET A 85 -0.76 -2.38 7.68
N ALA A 86 -1.29 -1.64 8.66
CA ALA A 86 -1.21 -2.00 10.07
C ALA A 86 -2.32 -1.32 10.89
N ASP A 87 -2.62 -1.90 12.05
CA ASP A 87 -3.50 -1.29 13.05
C ASP A 87 -2.83 -0.07 13.67
N ALA A 88 -3.47 1.10 13.55
CA ALA A 88 -2.89 2.36 13.96
C ALA A 88 -2.73 2.46 15.48
N GLU A 89 -3.65 1.87 16.24
CA GLU A 89 -3.59 1.87 17.70
C GLU A 89 -2.43 1.01 18.20
N LYS A 90 -2.27 -0.20 17.65
CA LYS A 90 -1.15 -1.10 18.00
C LYS A 90 0.20 -0.49 17.65
N VAL A 91 0.31 0.16 16.50
CA VAL A 91 1.55 0.82 16.07
C VAL A 91 1.93 1.95 17.03
N ARG A 92 0.97 2.78 17.47
CA ARG A 92 1.25 3.84 18.46
C ARG A 92 1.64 3.31 19.84
N GLN A 93 1.09 2.17 20.27
CA GLN A 93 1.44 1.55 21.56
C GLN A 93 2.84 0.92 21.56
N ALA A 94 3.39 0.58 20.39
CA ALA A 94 4.69 -0.06 20.23
C ALA A 94 5.85 0.93 20.05
N MET A 95 5.56 2.23 19.88
CA MET A 95 6.56 3.32 19.87
C MET A 95 6.84 3.82 21.29
#